data_AF-S0E4C6-F1
#
_entry.id   AF-S0E4C6-F1
#
_cell.length_a   1.000
_cell.length_b   1.000
_cell.length_c   1.000
_cell.angle_alpha   90.00
_cell.angle_beta   90.00
_cell.angle_gamma   90.00
#
_symmetry.space_group_name_H-M   'P 1'
#
loop_
_entity.id
_entity.type
_entity.pdbx_description
1 polymer ?
#
loop_
_entity_poly.entity_id
_entity_poly.type
_entity_poly.pdbx_seq_one_letter_code
_entity_poly.pdbx_strand_id
1 'polypeptide(L)'
;MRLSNILSLTLSFIAPATVLAAPANTLHRRDCPSVDTIRQWIRDNASVGENTIFYTAGAKQEQAKAFAEQKVTDGNYWGKVFDNNKYLDWIEECGEGPEQDKLFPRMGEALARESSGTAYVIMIKGNAIANFWKDNEYPYLDENGVKIIAVNAENFDDQKDYNGQPFKRAIQF
;
A
#
# COMPACT_ATOMS: atom_id res chain seq x y z
N MET A 1 -67.86 -1.23 58.23
CA MET A 1 -68.12 -2.39 57.33
C MET A 1 -68.94 -1.86 56.16
N ARG A 2 -68.58 -1.95 54.87
CA ARG A 2 -67.56 -2.70 54.13
C ARG A 2 -67.09 -1.86 52.93
N LEU A 3 -65.89 -2.19 52.45
CA LEU A 3 -65.11 -1.55 51.40
C LEU A 3 -65.83 -1.54 50.04
N SER A 4 -65.74 -0.43 49.31
CA SER A 4 -65.84 -0.42 47.83
C SER A 4 -64.42 -0.46 47.26
N ASN A 5 -64.05 -1.61 46.70
CA ASN A 5 -62.84 -1.78 45.89
C ASN A 5 -63.10 -1.24 44.49
N ILE A 6 -62.46 -0.13 44.13
CA ILE A 6 -62.38 0.31 42.74
C ILE A 6 -61.12 -0.29 42.13
N LEU A 7 -61.32 -1.32 41.33
CA LEU A 7 -60.32 -1.96 40.48
C LEU A 7 -59.92 -0.96 39.38
N SER A 8 -58.78 -0.30 39.50
CA SER A 8 -58.23 0.54 38.42
C SER A 8 -57.40 -0.33 37.47
N LEU A 9 -57.95 -0.65 36.29
CA LEU A 9 -57.17 -1.14 35.15
C LEU A 9 -56.31 0.02 34.62
N THR A 10 -55.00 -0.03 34.81
CA THR A 10 -54.07 0.83 34.08
C THR A 10 -53.87 0.26 32.67
N LEU A 11 -54.37 0.98 31.65
CA LEU A 11 -53.98 0.73 30.25
C LEU A 11 -52.51 1.12 30.08
N SER A 12 -51.64 0.12 29.86
CA SER A 12 -50.28 0.37 29.39
C SER A 12 -50.33 0.75 27.91
N PHE A 13 -50.05 2.01 27.60
CA PHE A 13 -49.78 2.43 26.23
C PHE A 13 -48.46 1.83 25.77
N ILE A 14 -48.51 0.92 24.79
CA ILE A 14 -47.34 0.46 24.06
C ILE A 14 -46.99 1.59 23.09
N ALA A 15 -45.99 2.40 23.43
CA ALA A 15 -45.41 3.33 22.47
C ALA A 15 -44.69 2.53 21.38
N PRO A 16 -44.97 2.73 20.09
CA PRO A 16 -44.17 2.12 19.04
C PRO A 16 -42.76 2.69 19.16
N ALA A 17 -41.78 1.82 19.44
CA ALA A 17 -40.38 2.18 19.31
C ALA A 17 -40.14 2.51 17.83
N THR A 18 -40.08 3.81 17.51
CA THR A 18 -39.51 4.27 16.25
C THR A 18 -38.07 3.78 16.23
N VAL A 19 -37.84 2.70 15.49
CA VAL A 19 -36.50 2.31 15.07
C VAL A 19 -36.04 3.46 14.18
N LEU A 20 -35.25 4.37 14.76
CA LEU A 20 -34.42 5.28 13.99
C LEU A 20 -33.50 4.36 13.19
N ALA A 21 -33.86 4.11 11.93
CA ALA A 21 -32.91 3.61 10.97
C ALA A 21 -31.71 4.56 11.06
N ALA A 22 -30.56 4.03 11.47
CA ALA A 22 -29.32 4.76 11.39
C ALA A 22 -29.26 5.37 9.98
N PRO A 23 -28.88 6.64 9.83
CA PRO A 23 -28.71 7.19 8.49
C PRO A 23 -27.83 6.20 7.76
N ALA A 24 -28.31 5.70 6.62
CA ALA A 24 -27.46 4.91 5.75
C ALA A 24 -26.24 5.79 5.54
N ASN A 25 -25.11 5.42 6.13
CA ASN A 25 -23.84 6.02 5.82
C ASN A 25 -23.68 5.70 4.33
N THR A 26 -24.14 6.61 3.48
CA THR A 26 -23.59 6.78 2.16
C THR A 26 -22.17 7.21 2.44
N LEU A 27 -21.29 6.24 2.74
CA LEU A 27 -19.87 6.37 2.46
C LEU A 27 -19.88 6.86 1.01
N HIS A 28 -19.63 8.14 0.80
CA HIS A 28 -19.31 8.62 -0.53
C HIS A 28 -18.15 7.72 -0.96
N ARG A 29 -18.42 6.86 -1.95
CA ARG A 29 -17.38 6.12 -2.66
C ARG A 29 -16.41 7.19 -3.12
N ARG A 30 -15.28 7.32 -2.42
CA ARG A 30 -14.24 8.24 -2.85
C ARG A 30 -13.67 7.63 -4.12
N ASP A 31 -13.40 8.47 -5.11
CA ASP A 31 -12.66 7.98 -6.26
C ASP A 31 -11.37 7.32 -5.78
N CYS A 32 -11.02 6.20 -6.40
CA CYS A 32 -9.79 5.47 -6.07
C CYS A 32 -8.62 6.46 -6.08
N PRO A 33 -7.77 6.48 -5.03
CA PRO A 33 -6.83 7.58 -4.84
C PRO A 33 -5.93 7.74 -6.07
N SER A 34 -5.71 9.01 -6.42
CA SER A 34 -4.78 9.37 -7.48
C SER A 34 -3.33 9.16 -7.02
N VAL A 35 -2.38 9.13 -7.95
CA VAL A 35 -0.95 9.11 -7.63
C VAL A 35 -0.58 10.25 -6.69
N ASP A 36 -1.01 11.48 -6.95
CA ASP A 36 -0.68 12.63 -6.11
C ASP A 36 -1.31 12.55 -4.71
N THR A 37 -2.51 11.97 -4.59
CA THR A 37 -3.11 11.69 -3.28
C THR A 37 -2.25 10.72 -2.48
N ILE A 38 -1.75 9.66 -3.12
CA ILE A 38 -0.89 8.67 -2.46
C ILE A 38 0.47 9.28 -2.10
N ARG A 39 1.07 10.08 -3.00
CA ARG A 39 2.33 10.78 -2.73
C ARG A 39 2.21 11.73 -1.55
N GLN A 40 1.13 12.50 -1.48
CA GLN A 40 0.88 13.38 -0.35
C GLN A 40 0.75 12.56 0.95
N TRP A 41 0.01 11.45 0.91
CA TRP A 41 -0.09 10.56 2.06
C TRP A 41 1.28 10.01 2.49
N ILE A 42 2.13 9.61 1.54
CA ILE A 42 3.51 9.16 1.83
C ILE A 42 4.26 10.25 2.58
N ARG A 43 4.28 11.49 2.08
CA ARG A 43 5.00 12.61 2.74
C ARG A 43 4.52 12.90 4.16
N ASP A 44 3.21 12.77 4.37
CA ASP A 44 2.58 13.10 5.65
C ASP A 44 2.73 11.98 6.70
N ASN A 45 2.92 10.72 6.28
CA ASN A 45 2.84 9.54 7.16
C ASN A 45 4.08 8.65 7.13
N ALA A 46 4.94 8.78 6.13
CA ALA A 46 6.15 7.99 5.96
C ALA A 46 7.33 8.90 5.61
N SER A 47 8.54 8.49 6.01
CA SER A 47 9.76 9.19 5.59
C SER A 47 10.38 8.43 4.41
N VAL A 48 9.81 8.62 3.22
CA VAL A 48 10.38 8.09 1.96
C VAL A 48 11.36 9.12 1.39
N GLY A 49 12.40 8.63 0.72
CA GLY A 49 13.47 9.43 0.14
C GLY A 49 14.62 8.53 -0.25
N GLU A 50 15.78 8.72 0.40
CA GLU A 50 16.90 7.80 0.27
C GLU A 50 16.57 6.41 0.80
N ASN A 51 17.30 5.42 0.30
CA ASN A 51 17.26 4.04 0.77
C ASN A 51 15.88 3.36 0.60
N THR A 52 15.14 3.72 -0.46
CA THR A 52 13.89 3.04 -0.80
C THR A 52 14.19 1.68 -1.44
N ILE A 53 13.49 0.63 -1.00
CA ILE A 53 13.76 -0.76 -1.36
C ILE A 53 12.55 -1.35 -2.07
N PHE A 54 12.75 -1.62 -3.35
CA PHE A 54 11.82 -2.30 -4.25
C PHE A 54 12.20 -3.78 -4.38
N TYR A 55 11.32 -4.59 -4.96
CA TYR A 55 11.61 -5.98 -5.25
C TYR A 55 10.91 -6.43 -6.54
N THR A 56 11.58 -7.28 -7.31
CA THR A 56 11.06 -7.82 -8.57
C THR A 56 11.67 -9.19 -8.84
N ALA A 57 11.39 -9.75 -10.03
CA ALA A 57 11.96 -11.02 -10.47
C ALA A 57 11.79 -12.18 -9.46
N GLY A 58 10.59 -12.28 -8.89
CA GLY A 58 10.24 -13.34 -7.94
C GLY A 58 10.68 -13.09 -6.49
N ALA A 59 11.49 -12.05 -6.22
CA ALA A 59 11.72 -11.59 -4.86
C ALA A 59 10.40 -11.11 -4.22
N LYS A 60 10.35 -11.15 -2.90
CA LYS A 60 9.15 -10.83 -2.10
C LYS A 60 9.46 -9.75 -1.08
N GLN A 61 8.39 -9.25 -0.47
CA GLN A 61 8.45 -8.24 0.57
C GLN A 61 9.28 -8.70 1.77
N GLU A 62 9.29 -9.99 2.09
CA GLU A 62 10.09 -10.55 3.18
C GLU A 62 11.59 -10.36 2.94
N GLN A 63 12.07 -10.51 1.69
CA GLN A 63 13.47 -10.22 1.38
C GLN A 63 13.77 -8.72 1.42
N ALA A 64 12.86 -7.87 0.96
CA ALA A 64 13.03 -6.41 1.05
C ALA A 64 13.11 -5.95 2.52
N LYS A 65 12.26 -6.51 3.39
CA LYS A 65 12.29 -6.29 4.83
C LYS A 65 13.62 -6.77 5.42
N ALA A 66 14.03 -8.01 5.14
CA ALA A 66 15.27 -8.56 5.66
C ALA A 66 16.50 -7.74 5.23
N PHE A 67 16.53 -7.28 3.98
CA PHE A 67 17.60 -6.41 3.48
C PHE A 67 17.62 -5.06 4.22
N ALA A 68 16.45 -4.44 4.41
CA ALA A 68 16.33 -3.20 5.17
C ALA A 68 16.89 -3.37 6.59
N GLU A 69 16.48 -4.42 7.30
CA GLU A 69 16.89 -4.67 8.69
C GLU A 69 18.39 -5.00 8.83
N GLN A 70 18.99 -5.65 7.83
CA GLN A 70 20.36 -6.17 7.93
C GLN A 70 21.42 -5.25 7.32
N LYS A 71 21.08 -4.47 6.28
CA LYS A 71 22.07 -3.83 5.41
C LYS A 71 21.83 -2.33 5.20
N VAL A 72 20.63 -1.82 5.44
CA VAL A 72 20.27 -0.46 5.06
C VAL A 72 19.65 0.29 6.24
N THR A 73 20.42 1.20 6.83
CA THR A 73 19.89 2.12 7.84
C THR A 73 18.73 2.94 7.26
N ASP A 74 17.62 2.96 7.99
CA ASP A 74 16.38 3.64 7.61
C ASP A 74 15.74 3.16 6.29
N GLY A 75 16.05 1.93 5.85
CA GLY A 75 15.49 1.35 4.63
C GLY A 75 13.95 1.40 4.57
N ASN A 76 13.40 1.85 3.44
CA ASN A 76 11.97 2.02 3.22
C ASN A 76 11.45 1.02 2.18
N TYR A 77 10.86 -0.08 2.63
CA TYR A 77 10.20 -1.06 1.77
C TYR A 77 8.68 -0.92 1.82
N TRP A 78 7.99 -1.45 0.81
CA TRP A 78 6.53 -1.33 0.64
C TRP A 78 5.73 -1.48 1.94
N GLY A 79 5.91 -2.59 2.66
CA GLY A 79 5.19 -2.88 3.90
C GLY A 79 5.46 -1.92 5.05
N LYS A 80 6.63 -1.27 5.08
CA LYS A 80 6.94 -0.22 6.07
C LYS A 80 6.26 1.08 5.69
N VAL A 81 6.23 1.42 4.40
CA VAL A 81 5.64 2.67 3.90
C VAL A 81 4.12 2.65 4.00
N PHE A 82 3.48 1.58 3.55
CA PHE A 82 2.02 1.47 3.46
C PHE A 82 1.39 0.65 4.59
N ASP A 83 2.15 0.31 5.62
CA ASP A 83 1.73 -0.42 6.83
C ASP A 83 0.60 -1.43 6.53
N ASN A 84 0.90 -2.45 5.69
CA ASN A 84 0.09 -3.54 5.09
C ASN A 84 -1.45 -3.35 4.88
N ASN A 85 -2.15 -2.71 5.79
CA ASN A 85 -3.54 -2.29 5.79
C ASN A 85 -3.85 -1.11 4.87
N LYS A 86 -2.90 -0.22 4.51
CA LYS A 86 -3.29 0.99 3.73
C LYS A 86 -3.86 0.66 2.34
N TYR A 87 -3.35 -0.39 1.72
CA TYR A 87 -3.93 -0.93 0.50
C TYR A 87 -5.37 -1.44 0.74
N LEU A 88 -5.61 -2.13 1.85
CA LEU A 88 -6.94 -2.64 2.23
C LEU A 88 -7.94 -1.51 2.50
N ASP A 89 -7.50 -0.42 3.11
CA ASP A 89 -8.33 0.77 3.33
C ASP A 89 -8.76 1.39 1.99
N TRP A 90 -7.80 1.60 1.09
CA TRP A 90 -8.07 2.28 -0.18
C TRP A 90 -8.81 1.41 -1.18
N ILE A 91 -8.57 0.10 -1.19
CA ILE A 91 -9.23 -0.81 -2.13
C ILE A 91 -10.73 -0.92 -1.87
N GLU A 92 -11.16 -0.79 -0.61
CA GLU A 92 -12.57 -0.69 -0.24
C GLU A 92 -13.19 0.61 -0.80
N GLU A 93 -12.47 1.74 -0.69
CA GLU A 93 -12.91 3.03 -1.22
C GLU A 93 -13.03 3.02 -2.76
N CYS A 94 -12.12 2.33 -3.47
CA CYS A 94 -12.14 2.21 -4.93
C CYS A 94 -13.40 1.50 -5.47
N GLY A 95 -14.03 0.64 -4.66
CA GLY A 95 -15.09 -0.30 -5.06
C GLY A 95 -14.62 -1.31 -6.11
N GLU A 96 -15.53 -2.12 -6.65
CA GLU A 96 -15.19 -3.17 -7.62
C GLU A 96 -15.02 -2.62 -9.04
N GLY A 97 -14.12 -3.24 -9.82
CA GLY A 97 -13.95 -3.03 -11.26
C GLY A 97 -12.57 -2.52 -11.69
N PRO A 98 -12.40 -2.12 -12.97
CA PRO A 98 -11.08 -1.77 -13.55
C PRO A 98 -10.33 -0.62 -12.86
N GLU A 99 -11.03 0.18 -12.07
CA GLU A 99 -10.43 1.26 -11.31
C GLU A 99 -9.71 0.75 -10.06
N GLN A 100 -10.24 -0.32 -9.45
CA GLN A 100 -9.62 -1.03 -8.33
C GLN A 100 -8.25 -1.59 -8.72
N ASP A 101 -8.15 -2.15 -9.92
CA ASP A 101 -6.92 -2.74 -10.47
C ASP A 101 -5.79 -1.72 -10.66
N LYS A 102 -6.11 -0.41 -10.69
CA LYS A 102 -5.13 0.67 -10.83
C LYS A 102 -4.53 1.10 -9.51
N LEU A 103 -5.13 0.74 -8.37
CA LEU A 103 -4.64 1.19 -7.06
C LEU A 103 -3.20 0.74 -6.83
N PHE A 104 -2.92 -0.56 -7.00
CA PHE A 104 -1.61 -1.12 -6.74
C PHE A 104 -0.52 -0.52 -7.67
N PRO A 105 -0.75 -0.38 -9.00
CA PRO A 105 0.11 0.41 -9.90
C PRO A 105 0.37 1.85 -9.44
N ARG A 106 -0.67 2.59 -9.03
CA ARG A 106 -0.54 3.98 -8.56
C ARG A 106 0.28 4.09 -7.29
N MET A 107 0.15 3.11 -6.39
CA MET A 107 0.95 3.05 -5.16
C MET A 107 2.44 2.83 -5.47
N GLY A 108 2.77 1.95 -6.42
CA GLY A 108 4.15 1.75 -6.89
C GLY A 108 4.74 2.99 -7.54
N GLU A 109 3.98 3.65 -8.42
CA GLU A 109 4.38 4.92 -9.03
C GLU A 109 4.60 6.01 -7.98
N ALA A 110 3.68 6.16 -7.03
CA ALA A 110 3.81 7.15 -5.97
C ALA A 110 5.06 6.91 -5.12
N LEU A 111 5.33 5.66 -4.73
CA LEU A 111 6.53 5.30 -3.99
C LEU A 111 7.82 5.61 -4.78
N ALA A 112 7.84 5.29 -6.07
CA ALA A 112 8.97 5.60 -6.95
C ALA A 112 9.20 7.11 -7.09
N ARG A 113 8.13 7.90 -7.26
CA ARG A 113 8.21 9.37 -7.37
C ARG A 113 8.66 10.05 -6.08
N GLU A 114 8.42 9.45 -4.91
CA GLU A 114 8.91 9.97 -3.62
C GLU A 114 10.31 9.45 -3.24
N SER A 115 10.87 8.53 -4.02
CA SER A 115 12.22 8.02 -3.81
C SER A 115 13.27 9.02 -4.32
N SER A 116 14.40 9.13 -3.62
CA SER A 116 15.50 10.02 -3.98
C SER A 116 16.87 9.39 -3.67
N GLY A 117 17.96 9.97 -4.19
CA GLY A 117 19.31 9.53 -3.87
C GLY A 117 19.62 8.12 -4.39
N THR A 118 19.57 7.13 -3.50
CA THR A 118 19.75 5.71 -3.85
C THR A 118 18.50 4.89 -3.55
N ALA A 119 18.07 4.10 -4.52
CA ALA A 119 17.07 3.05 -4.36
C ALA A 119 17.72 1.67 -4.60
N TYR A 120 17.18 0.65 -3.94
CA TYR A 120 17.60 -0.73 -4.10
C TYR A 120 16.46 -1.53 -4.74
N VAL A 121 16.80 -2.48 -5.61
CA VAL A 121 15.84 -3.44 -6.18
C VAL A 121 16.31 -4.86 -5.91
N ILE A 122 15.57 -5.57 -5.06
CA ILE A 122 15.87 -6.97 -4.73
C ILE A 122 15.40 -7.88 -5.87
N MET A 123 16.24 -8.81 -6.30
CA MET A 123 15.94 -9.71 -7.42
C MET A 123 16.46 -11.13 -7.17
N ILE A 124 15.73 -12.14 -7.63
CA ILE A 124 16.25 -13.51 -7.72
C ILE A 124 16.95 -13.65 -9.06
N LYS A 125 18.22 -14.08 -9.04
CA LYS A 125 19.05 -14.26 -10.23
C LYS A 125 18.36 -15.14 -11.28
N GLY A 126 18.43 -14.74 -12.54
CA GLY A 126 17.91 -15.52 -13.67
C GLY A 126 16.40 -15.48 -13.86
N ASN A 127 15.62 -15.00 -12.89
CA ASN A 127 14.18 -14.85 -13.02
C ASN A 127 13.79 -13.71 -13.97
N ALA A 128 12.59 -13.81 -14.55
CA ALA A 128 12.03 -12.78 -15.41
C ALA A 128 11.64 -11.54 -14.60
N ILE A 129 11.97 -10.35 -15.11
CA ILE A 129 11.59 -9.08 -14.47
C ILE A 129 10.09 -8.86 -14.63
N ALA A 130 9.41 -8.46 -13.54
CA ALA A 130 7.98 -8.22 -13.58
C ALA A 130 7.66 -6.93 -14.34
N ASN A 131 6.59 -6.96 -15.13
CA ASN A 131 6.05 -5.75 -15.78
C ASN A 131 5.68 -4.67 -14.77
N PHE A 132 5.26 -5.06 -13.56
CA PHE A 132 4.94 -4.10 -12.50
C PHE A 132 6.10 -3.13 -12.23
N TRP A 133 7.30 -3.66 -11.97
CA TRP A 133 8.53 -2.88 -11.79
C TRP A 133 8.84 -2.03 -13.01
N LYS A 134 8.82 -2.67 -14.20
CA LYS A 134 9.19 -2.03 -15.47
C LYS A 134 8.27 -0.86 -15.83
N ASP A 135 6.97 -1.02 -15.62
CA ASP A 135 5.97 -0.11 -16.15
C ASP A 135 5.49 0.91 -15.11
N ASN A 136 5.66 0.65 -13.81
CA ASN A 136 5.09 1.50 -12.75
C ASN A 136 6.11 2.04 -11.74
N GLU A 137 7.31 1.49 -11.63
CA GLU A 137 8.28 1.91 -10.60
C GLU A 137 9.56 2.44 -11.24
N TYR A 138 10.24 1.63 -12.06
CA TYR A 138 11.51 2.00 -12.71
C TYR A 138 11.46 3.33 -13.47
N PRO A 139 10.45 3.63 -14.32
CA PRO A 139 10.50 4.81 -15.17
C PRO A 139 10.60 6.10 -14.38
N TYR A 140 9.96 6.16 -13.22
CA TYR A 140 9.93 7.35 -12.37
C TYR A 140 11.20 7.50 -11.53
N LEU A 141 11.85 6.39 -11.17
CA LEU A 141 13.19 6.43 -10.56
C LEU A 141 14.24 6.95 -11.56
N ASP A 142 14.16 6.47 -12.80
CA ASP A 142 15.06 6.86 -13.90
C ASP A 142 14.86 8.34 -14.29
N GLU A 143 13.60 8.77 -14.45
CA GLU A 143 13.24 10.18 -14.71
C GLU A 143 13.79 11.13 -13.63
N ASN A 144 13.78 10.71 -12.37
CA ASN A 144 14.26 11.50 -11.23
C ASN A 144 15.78 11.39 -11.00
N GLY A 145 16.51 10.62 -11.81
CA GLY A 145 17.95 10.42 -11.66
C GLY A 145 18.34 9.68 -10.37
N VAL A 146 17.44 8.85 -9.83
CA VAL A 146 17.72 8.03 -8.64
C VAL A 146 18.74 6.95 -9.02
N LYS A 147 19.79 6.80 -8.21
CA LYS A 147 20.73 5.69 -8.38
C LYS A 147 20.05 4.39 -7.99
N ILE A 148 19.96 3.42 -8.91
CA ILE A 148 19.34 2.12 -8.63
C ILE A 148 20.42 1.05 -8.45
N ILE A 149 20.41 0.36 -7.31
CA ILE A 149 21.28 -0.78 -7.00
C ILE A 149 20.46 -2.07 -7.04
N ALA A 150 20.83 -2.99 -7.92
CA ALA A 150 20.32 -4.35 -7.90
C ALA A 150 20.96 -5.12 -6.75
N VAL A 151 20.15 -5.89 -6.02
CA VAL A 151 20.60 -6.71 -4.89
C VAL A 151 20.13 -8.15 -5.08
N ASN A 152 21.03 -9.10 -4.88
CA ASN A 152 20.69 -10.51 -4.94
C ASN A 152 19.84 -10.91 -3.73
N ALA A 153 18.65 -11.45 -3.97
CA ALA A 153 17.72 -11.91 -2.93
C ALA A 153 18.27 -13.07 -2.07
N GLU A 154 19.25 -13.83 -2.57
CA GLU A 154 19.85 -14.98 -1.89
C GLU A 154 21.13 -14.61 -1.13
N ASN A 155 21.76 -13.48 -1.47
CA ASN A 155 22.96 -12.97 -0.81
C ASN A 155 23.03 -11.44 -0.94
N PHE A 156 22.65 -10.72 0.12
CA PHE A 156 22.56 -9.25 0.10
C PHE A 156 23.90 -8.52 -0.05
N ASP A 157 25.03 -9.19 0.13
CA ASP A 157 26.35 -8.60 -0.12
C ASP A 157 26.69 -8.54 -1.62
N ASP A 158 25.93 -9.23 -2.45
CA ASP A 158 26.10 -9.25 -3.90
C ASP A 158 25.18 -8.21 -4.56
N GLN A 159 25.77 -7.06 -4.89
CA GLN A 159 25.08 -5.87 -5.38
C GLN A 159 25.72 -5.31 -6.64
N LYS A 160 24.92 -4.76 -7.55
CA LYS A 160 25.38 -4.16 -8.81
C LYS A 160 24.57 -2.93 -9.17
N ASP A 161 25.19 -1.94 -9.81
CA ASP A 161 24.45 -0.83 -10.40
C ASP A 161 23.45 -1.37 -11.46
N TYR A 162 22.20 -0.93 -11.37
CA TYR A 162 21.09 -1.40 -12.22
C TYR A 162 20.89 -0.56 -13.49
N ASN A 163 21.52 0.61 -13.59
CA ASN A 163 21.28 1.56 -14.67
C ASN A 163 21.52 0.94 -16.06
N GLY A 164 20.53 1.07 -16.96
CA GLY A 164 20.62 0.67 -18.37
C GLY A 164 20.46 -0.83 -18.67
N GLN A 165 19.94 -1.62 -17.72
CA GLN A 165 19.84 -3.08 -17.88
C GLN A 165 18.60 -3.52 -18.69
N PRO A 166 18.69 -4.60 -19.49
CA PRO A 166 17.56 -5.10 -20.25
C PRO A 166 16.49 -5.71 -19.32
N PHE A 167 15.23 -5.26 -19.45
CA PHE A 167 14.08 -5.74 -18.66
C PHE A 167 13.63 -7.19 -18.90
N LYS A 168 14.46 -8.05 -19.49
CA LYS A 168 14.09 -9.45 -19.76
C LYS A 168 14.29 -10.35 -18.55
N ARG A 169 15.45 -10.26 -17.88
CA ARG A 169 15.83 -11.12 -16.76
C ARG A 169 16.63 -10.34 -15.73
N ALA A 170 16.53 -10.77 -14.48
CA ALA A 170 17.37 -10.27 -13.40
C ALA A 170 18.86 -10.39 -13.73
N ILE A 171 19.63 -9.42 -13.24
CA ILE A 171 21.07 -9.34 -13.46
C ILE A 171 21.73 -10.63 -12.95
N GLN A 172 22.78 -11.04 -13.64
CA GLN A 172 23.70 -12.04 -13.08
C GLN A 172 24.53 -11.34 -12.02
N PHE A 173 24.24 -11.64 -10.77
CA PHE A 173 25.08 -11.32 -9.61
C PHE A 173 26.34 -12.20 -9.64
#